data_AF-V6DKF5-F1
#
_entry.id   AF-V6DKF5-F1
#
_cell.length_a   1.000
_cell.length_b   1.000
_cell.length_c   1.000
_cell.angle_alpha   90.00
_cell.angle_beta   90.00
_cell.angle_gamma   90.00
#
_symmetry.space_group_name_H-M   'P 1'
#
loop_
_entity.id
_entity.type
_entity.pdbx_description
1 polymer ?
#
loop_
_entity_poly.entity_id
_entity_poly.type
_entity_poly.pdbx_seq_one_letter_code
_entity_poly.pdbx_strand_id
1 'polypeptide(L)'
;MARKSNETLTLIEEITRNDGSKYYEISNMVQNGRAELAAIRGMIKEVRIIQLNIPHSTNVIKYENYVNENFEMPPENFTEFEEWKKTPEMEEIVEKILKENHIG
;
A
#
# COMPACT_ATOMS: atom_id res chain seq x y z
N MET A 1 0.44 -9.69 -19.26
CA MET A 1 0.12 -10.76 -18.28
C MET A 1 -1.35 -10.64 -17.91
N ALA A 2 -1.99 -11.68 -17.38
CA ALA A 2 -3.32 -11.53 -16.81
C ALA A 2 -3.20 -10.78 -15.47
N ARG A 3 -4.11 -9.82 -15.22
CA ARG A 3 -4.18 -9.13 -13.92
C ARG A 3 -4.57 -10.13 -12.82
N LYS A 4 -3.94 -10.02 -11.66
CA LYS A 4 -4.27 -10.77 -10.44
C LYS A 4 -5.38 -10.09 -9.64
N SER A 5 -5.45 -8.76 -9.68
CA SER A 5 -6.48 -7.97 -9.01
C SER A 5 -6.93 -6.77 -9.87
N ASN A 6 -7.95 -6.05 -9.40
CA ASN A 6 -8.48 -4.85 -10.05
C ASN A 6 -8.72 -3.75 -9.00
N GLU A 7 -7.72 -3.55 -8.15
CA GLU A 7 -7.70 -2.52 -7.12
C GLU A 7 -7.61 -1.14 -7.74
N THR A 8 -8.30 -0.18 -7.09
CA THR A 8 -8.13 1.24 -7.35
C THR A 8 -7.49 1.87 -6.12
N LEU A 9 -6.30 2.45 -6.27
CA LEU A 9 -5.55 3.05 -5.17
C LEU A 9 -5.98 4.50 -4.98
N THR A 10 -6.29 4.87 -3.75
CA THR A 10 -6.96 6.13 -3.42
C THR A 10 -6.42 6.81 -2.16
N LEU A 11 -5.49 6.18 -1.43
CA LEU A 11 -4.94 6.72 -0.20
C LEU A 11 -3.45 6.43 -0.03
N ILE A 12 -2.83 7.14 0.90
CA ILE A 12 -1.46 6.93 1.36
C ILE A 12 -1.52 6.61 2.85
N GLU A 13 -0.84 5.55 3.26
CA GLU A 13 -0.73 5.12 4.65
C GLU A 13 0.72 4.92 5.06
N GLU A 14 1.02 5.14 6.33
CA GLU A 14 2.28 4.76 6.96
C GLU A 14 2.08 3.48 7.75
N ILE A 15 2.91 2.48 7.50
CA ILE A 15 2.92 1.22 8.23
C ILE A 15 4.18 1.16 9.09
N THR A 16 4.01 0.85 10.36
CA THR A 16 5.11 0.59 11.30
C THR A 16 5.21 -0.91 11.55
N ARG A 17 6.38 -1.48 11.25
CA ARG A 17 6.69 -2.89 11.53
C ARG A 17 6.90 -3.13 13.02
N ASN A 18 6.90 -4.40 13.43
CA ASN A 18 7.16 -4.79 14.81
C ASN A 18 8.57 -4.43 15.30
N ASP A 19 9.54 -4.32 14.39
CA ASP A 19 10.89 -3.84 14.70
C ASP A 19 10.99 -2.30 14.84
N GLY A 20 9.88 -1.59 14.60
CA GLY A 20 9.79 -0.13 14.68
C GLY A 20 10.17 0.61 13.39
N SER A 21 10.66 -0.09 12.36
CA SER A 21 10.86 0.52 11.05
C SER A 21 9.53 0.91 10.40
N LYS A 22 9.56 1.93 9.55
CA LYS A 22 8.38 2.51 8.92
C LYS A 22 8.52 2.56 7.41
N TYR A 23 7.40 2.51 6.71
CA TYR A 23 7.34 2.76 5.28
C TYR A 23 5.97 3.33 4.89
N TYR A 24 5.93 4.04 3.77
CA TYR A 24 4.67 4.49 3.18
C TYR A 24 4.18 3.49 2.14
N GLU A 25 2.87 3.30 2.06
CA GLU A 25 2.19 2.49 1.06
C GLU A 25 1.12 3.31 0.36
N ILE A 26 0.97 3.12 -0.95
CA ILE A 26 -0.13 3.68 -1.73
C ILE A 26 -1.18 2.58 -1.82
N SER A 27 -2.34 2.80 -1.21
CA SER A 27 -3.32 1.73 -1.01
C SER A 27 -4.76 2.23 -1.21
N ASN A 28 -5.72 1.44 -0.75
CA ASN A 28 -7.14 1.77 -0.75
C ASN A 28 -7.77 1.37 0.58
N MET A 29 -9.05 1.69 0.78
CA MET A 29 -9.74 1.40 2.04
C MET A 29 -9.77 -0.09 2.41
N VAL A 30 -9.81 -0.98 1.43
CA VAL A 30 -9.83 -2.43 1.69
C VAL A 30 -8.46 -2.88 2.20
N GLN A 31 -7.39 -2.48 1.51
CA GLN A 31 -6.03 -2.82 1.94
C GLN A 31 -5.68 -2.20 3.28
N ASN A 32 -6.06 -0.93 3.52
CA ASN A 32 -5.90 -0.31 4.83
C ASN A 32 -6.65 -1.11 5.91
N GLY A 33 -7.88 -1.55 5.65
CA GLY A 33 -8.61 -2.43 6.57
C GLY A 33 -7.91 -3.77 6.83
N ARG A 34 -7.16 -4.31 5.85
CA ARG A 34 -6.30 -5.48 6.05
C ARG A 34 -5.09 -5.15 6.91
N ALA A 35 -4.45 -4.01 6.71
CA ALA A 35 -3.35 -3.55 7.55
C ALA A 35 -3.81 -3.28 9.00
N GLU A 36 -4.97 -2.68 9.21
CA GLU A 36 -5.58 -2.49 10.54
C GLU A 36 -5.82 -3.85 11.23
N LEU A 37 -6.37 -4.81 10.50
CA LEU A 37 -6.57 -6.17 11.03
C LEU A 37 -5.24 -6.87 11.33
N ALA A 38 -4.20 -6.63 10.52
CA ALA A 38 -2.85 -7.14 10.76
C ALA A 38 -2.23 -6.54 12.03
N ALA A 39 -2.46 -5.24 12.28
CA ALA A 39 -2.04 -4.57 13.51
C ALA A 39 -2.76 -5.15 14.74
N ILE A 40 -4.08 -5.35 14.67
CA ILE A 40 -4.88 -5.99 15.74
C ILE A 40 -4.38 -7.41 16.04
N ARG A 41 -3.96 -8.15 15.01
CA ARG A 41 -3.42 -9.51 15.14
C ARG A 41 -1.93 -9.55 15.51
N GLY A 42 -1.27 -8.40 15.67
CA GLY A 42 0.14 -8.30 16.06
C GLY A 42 1.14 -8.65 14.95
N MET A 43 0.72 -8.69 13.69
CA MET A 43 1.60 -8.95 12.54
C MET A 43 2.42 -7.71 12.14
N ILE A 44 1.84 -6.52 12.34
CA ILE A 44 2.52 -5.22 12.30
C ILE A 44 2.20 -4.45 13.57
N LYS A 45 2.90 -3.34 13.81
CA LYS A 45 2.73 -2.56 15.04
C LYS A 45 1.57 -1.58 14.94
N GLU A 46 1.52 -0.81 13.86
CA GLU A 46 0.45 0.16 13.59
C GLU A 46 0.38 0.44 12.08
N VAL A 47 -0.79 0.87 11.63
CA VAL A 47 -0.99 1.53 10.34
C VAL A 47 -1.69 2.86 10.60
N ARG A 48 -1.41 3.86 9.77
CA ARG A 48 -1.97 5.20 9.88
C ARG A 48 -2.25 5.76 8.50
N ILE A 49 -3.49 6.10 8.23
CA ILE A 49 -3.84 6.86 7.02
C ILE A 49 -3.21 8.25 7.12
N ILE A 50 -2.39 8.59 6.13
CA ILE A 50 -1.72 9.89 6.02
C ILE A 50 -2.56 10.84 5.16
N GLN A 51 -3.06 10.34 4.03
CA GLN A 51 -3.89 11.13 3.13
C GLN A 51 -4.92 10.25 2.42
N LEU A 52 -6.16 10.74 2.37
CA LEU A 52 -7.26 10.15 1.62
C LEU A 52 -7.49 10.91 0.31
N ASN A 53 -8.12 10.24 -0.65
CA ASN A 53 -8.55 10.81 -1.93
C ASN A 53 -7.39 11.45 -2.70
N ILE A 54 -6.25 10.75 -2.78
CA ILE A 54 -5.12 11.25 -3.57
C ILE A 54 -5.50 11.37 -5.05
N PRO A 55 -4.94 12.33 -5.78
CA PRO A 55 -5.16 12.43 -7.21
C PRO A 55 -4.75 11.13 -7.91
N HIS A 56 -5.58 10.66 -8.84
CA HIS A 56 -5.30 9.48 -9.65
C HIS A 56 -4.31 9.85 -10.77
N SER A 57 -3.08 10.22 -10.39
CA SER A 57 -2.03 10.73 -11.26
C SER A 57 -1.44 9.61 -12.14
N THR A 58 -0.66 9.99 -13.16
CA THR A 58 0.07 9.03 -13.99
C THR A 58 0.97 8.09 -13.17
N ASN A 59 1.54 8.59 -12.06
CA ASN A 59 2.37 7.76 -11.18
C ASN A 59 1.53 6.80 -10.34
N VAL A 60 0.37 7.25 -9.83
CA VAL A 60 -0.59 6.35 -9.14
C VAL A 60 -1.08 5.25 -10.08
N ILE A 61 -1.46 5.58 -11.32
CA ILE A 61 -1.89 4.59 -12.33
C ILE A 61 -0.78 3.55 -12.60
N LYS A 62 0.48 3.99 -12.69
CA LYS A 62 1.61 3.06 -12.91
C LYS A 62 1.76 2.10 -11.75
N TYR A 63 1.76 2.61 -10.52
CA TYR A 63 1.89 1.77 -9.34
C TYR A 63 0.67 0.86 -9.15
N GLU A 64 -0.53 1.34 -9.40
CA GLU A 64 -1.77 0.55 -9.38
C GLU A 64 -1.73 -0.61 -10.38
N ASN A 65 -1.31 -0.37 -11.62
CA ASN A 65 -1.16 -1.46 -12.60
C ASN A 65 -0.13 -2.49 -12.13
N TYR A 66 0.99 -2.05 -11.55
CA TYR A 66 1.96 -2.94 -10.95
C TYR A 66 1.34 -3.80 -9.83
N VAL A 67 0.62 -3.17 -8.90
CA VAL A 67 -0.08 -3.90 -7.82
C VAL A 67 -1.05 -4.92 -8.39
N ASN A 68 -1.88 -4.50 -9.35
CA ASN A 68 -2.89 -5.34 -10.00
C ASN A 68 -2.31 -6.51 -10.79
N GLU A 69 -1.07 -6.42 -11.28
CA GLU A 69 -0.39 -7.50 -11.99
C GLU A 69 0.36 -8.46 -11.05
N ASN A 70 0.78 -8.00 -9.87
CA ASN A 70 1.72 -8.73 -9.02
C ASN A 70 1.10 -9.28 -7.74
N PHE A 71 0.07 -8.64 -7.19
CA PHE A 71 -0.53 -8.97 -5.90
C PHE A 71 -2.04 -9.20 -5.98
N GLU A 72 -2.54 -9.96 -5.00
CA GLU A 72 -3.95 -10.14 -4.72
C GLU A 72 -4.26 -9.55 -3.36
N MET A 73 -5.48 -9.04 -3.19
CA MET A 73 -5.94 -8.60 -1.88
C MET A 73 -6.05 -9.82 -0.94
N PRO A 74 -5.41 -9.83 0.24
CA PRO A 74 -5.50 -10.96 1.14
C PRO A 74 -6.94 -11.14 1.66
N PRO A 75 -7.41 -12.39 1.83
CA PRO A 75 -8.71 -12.66 2.43
C PRO A 75 -8.70 -12.34 3.93
N GLU A 76 -9.84 -12.03 4.54
CA GLU A 76 -9.92 -11.61 5.96
C GLU A 76 -9.29 -12.58 6.98
N ASN A 77 -9.19 -13.85 6.64
CA ASN A 77 -8.60 -14.91 7.46
C ASN A 77 -7.09 -15.11 7.22
N PHE A 78 -6.39 -14.13 6.61
CA PHE A 78 -4.94 -14.18 6.44
C PHE A 78 -4.20 -14.39 7.78
N THR A 79 -3.13 -15.18 7.75
CA THR A 79 -2.30 -15.51 8.92
C THR A 79 -0.95 -14.81 8.91
N GLU A 80 -0.62 -14.12 7.82
CA GLU A 80 0.59 -13.32 7.65
C GLU A 80 0.26 -12.02 6.92
N PHE A 81 1.00 -10.96 7.25
CA PHE A 81 0.89 -9.68 6.57
C PHE A 81 1.90 -9.63 5.42
N GLU A 82 1.41 -9.64 4.19
CA GLU A 82 2.24 -9.49 3.01
C GLU A 82 2.48 -8.02 2.69
N GLU A 83 3.73 -7.58 2.81
CA GLU A 83 4.14 -6.28 2.27
C GLU A 83 4.28 -6.39 0.75
N TRP A 84 3.64 -5.47 0.01
CA TRP A 84 3.80 -5.38 -1.44
C TRP A 84 5.23 -4.96 -1.78
N LYS A 85 6.06 -5.96 -2.10
CA LYS A 85 7.47 -5.79 -2.43
C LYS A 85 7.61 -5.01 -3.72
N LYS A 86 8.24 -3.85 -3.67
CA LYS A 86 8.43 -2.96 -4.82
C LYS A 86 9.73 -3.29 -5.53
N THR A 87 9.74 -3.14 -6.85
CA THR A 87 11.01 -3.07 -7.60
C THR A 87 11.65 -1.70 -7.39
N PRO A 88 12.97 -1.52 -7.66
CA PRO A 88 13.60 -0.20 -7.57
C PRO A 88 12.87 0.88 -8.38
N GLU A 89 12.34 0.51 -9.55
CA GLU A 89 11.52 1.42 -10.36
C GLU A 89 10.21 1.83 -9.65
N MET A 90 9.52 0.88 -9.00
CA MET A 90 8.29 1.18 -8.29
C MET A 90 8.53 1.96 -7.00
N GLU A 91 9.67 1.77 -6.33
CA GLU A 91 10.09 2.64 -5.21
C GLU A 91 10.23 4.09 -5.68
N GLU A 92 10.90 4.34 -6.81
CA GLU A 92 10.99 5.70 -7.37
C GLU A 92 9.63 6.29 -7.74
N ILE A 93 8.69 5.46 -8.20
CA ILE A 93 7.32 5.90 -8.51
C ILE A 93 6.58 6.25 -7.22
N VAL A 94 6.67 5.42 -6.18
CA VAL A 94 6.06 5.71 -4.88
C VAL A 94 6.63 6.99 -4.29
N GLU A 95 7.96 7.19 -4.31
CA GLU A 95 8.58 8.44 -3.88
C GLU A 95 8.06 9.68 -4.64
N LYS A 96 7.82 9.55 -5.95
CA LYS A 96 7.23 10.64 -6.75
C LYS A 96 5.79 10.92 -6.31
N ILE A 97 4.99 9.89 -6.05
CA ILE A 97 3.62 10.06 -5.54
C ILE A 97 3.64 10.75 -4.17
N LEU A 98 4.54 10.38 -3.28
CA LEU A 98 4.69 11.02 -1.97
C LEU A 98 5.03 12.52 -2.13
N LYS A 99 5.99 12.86 -2.99
CA LYS A 99 6.37 14.26 -3.30
C LYS A 99 5.21 15.05 -3.92
N GLU A 100 4.45 14.46 -4.85
CA GLU A 100 3.25 15.06 -5.46
C GLU A 100 2.17 15.38 -4.42
N ASN A 101 2.09 14.60 -3.34
CA ASN A 101 1.13 14.78 -2.26
C ASN A 101 1.72 15.52 -1.04
N HIS A 102 2.93 16.07 -1.15
CA HIS A 102 3.61 16.79 -0.06
C HIS A 102 3.83 15.94 1.21
N ILE A 103 4.06 14.64 1.04
CA ILE A 103 4.40 13.71 2.11
C ILE A 103 5.90 13.41 2.02
N GLY A 104 6.63 13.66 3.11
CA GLY A 104 8.09 13.52 3.17
C GLY A 104 8.77 14.81 3.62
#